data_AF-A0A9X5XKV1-F1
#
_entry.id   AF-A0A9X5XKV1-F1
#
_cell.length_a   1.000
_cell.length_b   1.000
_cell.length_c   1.000
_cell.angle_alpha   90.00
_cell.angle_beta   90.00
_cell.angle_gamma   90.00
#
_symmetry.space_group_name_H-M   'P 1'
#
loop_
_entity.id
_entity.type
_entity.pdbx_description
1 polymer ?
#
loop_
_entity_poly.entity_id
_entity_poly.type
_entity_poly.pdbx_seq_one_letter_code
_entity_poly.pdbx_strand_id
1 'polypeptide(L)'
;MQGGPAKGTDDAKASSAASKSPTSPDSSPSSSTPSSSPSDSPSPQASQGGGAIPEGFLGTWDASIDNATGHNTRRLTIQQGAVGDAVLSLVADGPSGSTTYHCVFRAELTAAPGAGGPLAIGPSEVTGGAPISSCSPGAASEITLQSDGRLRRVNTGSGESLTYTKSG
;
A
#
# COMPACT_ATOMS: atom_id res chain seq x y z
N MET A 1 -6.83 16.81 51.84
CA MET A 1 -6.01 17.77 52.62
C MET A 1 -5.17 18.57 51.63
N GLN A 2 -5.50 19.86 51.49
CA GLN A 2 -4.81 20.86 50.68
C GLN A 2 -3.39 21.14 51.22
N GLY A 3 -2.49 21.60 50.34
CA GLY A 3 -1.28 22.32 50.76
C GLY A 3 -0.14 22.33 49.73
N GLY A 4 -0.06 23.37 48.89
CA GLY A 4 1.24 23.97 48.52
C GLY A 4 1.61 25.02 49.58
N PRO A 5 2.46 26.04 49.30
CA PRO A 5 3.60 26.17 48.38
C PRO A 5 4.85 26.73 49.12
N ALA A 6 6.01 26.91 48.46
CA ALA A 6 6.94 28.01 48.82
C ALA A 6 7.96 28.32 47.71
N LYS A 7 8.08 29.63 47.47
CA LYS A 7 8.90 30.35 46.49
C LYS A 7 10.13 30.89 47.22
N GLY A 8 11.30 30.84 46.60
CA GLY A 8 12.53 31.47 47.10
C GLY A 8 13.18 32.27 45.97
N THR A 9 13.21 33.58 46.15
CA THR A 9 13.78 34.62 45.28
C THR A 9 15.20 34.91 45.74
N ASP A 10 16.14 35.22 44.84
CA ASP A 10 17.32 36.02 45.19
C ASP A 10 17.64 36.99 44.04
N ASP A 11 17.53 38.29 44.37
CA ASP A 11 17.95 39.45 43.59
C ASP A 11 19.29 39.97 44.13
N ALA A 12 20.23 40.31 43.23
CA ALA A 12 21.32 41.28 43.40
C ALA A 12 22.09 41.34 42.07
N LYS A 13 22.57 42.44 41.49
CA LYS A 13 22.71 43.85 41.88
C LYS A 13 23.19 44.61 40.64
N ALA A 14 22.71 45.84 40.46
CA ALA A 14 22.95 46.75 39.34
C ALA A 14 24.42 47.24 39.18
N SER A 15 24.81 47.65 37.96
CA SER A 15 25.14 49.06 37.62
C SER A 15 25.62 49.27 36.17
N SER A 16 25.23 50.41 35.63
CA SER A 16 25.35 50.96 34.26
C SER A 16 26.76 51.40 33.83
N ALA A 17 27.03 51.49 32.52
CA ALA A 17 27.77 52.62 31.90
C ALA A 17 27.77 52.61 30.34
N ALA A 18 27.20 53.68 29.78
CA ALA A 18 27.56 54.52 28.62
C ALA A 18 28.30 54.00 27.36
N SER A 19 27.73 54.45 26.23
CA SER A 19 28.18 54.55 24.84
C SER A 19 29.65 54.91 24.60
N LYS A 20 30.26 54.34 23.53
CA LYS A 20 30.99 55.07 22.44
C LYS A 20 31.13 54.19 21.19
N SER A 21 30.68 54.70 20.04
CA SER A 21 31.13 54.26 18.72
C SER A 21 32.43 54.97 18.34
N PRO A 22 33.31 54.32 17.58
CA PRO A 22 33.80 54.98 16.36
C PRO A 22 33.87 54.03 15.16
N THR A 23 33.48 54.57 14.00
CA THR A 23 33.74 54.04 12.65
C THR A 23 35.21 54.18 12.27
N SER A 24 35.74 53.17 11.57
CA SER A 24 36.63 53.38 10.41
C SER A 24 36.68 52.14 9.50
N PRO A 25 37.01 52.31 8.20
CA PRO A 25 36.71 51.38 7.11
C PRO A 25 37.94 50.57 6.65
N ASP A 26 37.70 49.58 5.78
CA ASP A 26 38.42 49.29 4.51
C ASP A 26 38.60 47.77 4.22
N SER A 27 38.09 47.38 3.03
CA SER A 27 38.53 46.31 2.10
C SER A 27 38.46 44.80 2.42
N SER A 28 37.39 44.16 1.89
CA SER A 28 37.28 42.99 0.95
C SER A 28 38.40 41.94 0.79
N PRO A 29 38.15 40.76 0.14
CA PRO A 29 36.93 39.97 -0.06
C PRO A 29 37.15 38.47 0.32
N SER A 30 36.10 37.73 0.70
CA SER A 30 36.12 36.26 0.55
C SER A 30 34.73 35.67 0.39
N SER A 31 34.47 35.30 -0.86
CA SER A 31 33.57 34.30 -1.40
C SER A 31 33.09 33.25 -0.41
N SER A 32 31.78 33.17 -0.21
CA SER A 32 31.09 31.89 0.05
C SER A 32 29.71 31.98 -0.58
N THR A 33 29.61 31.34 -1.73
CA THR A 33 28.40 31.12 -2.51
C THR A 33 27.33 30.42 -1.66
N PRO A 34 26.04 30.81 -1.75
CA PRO A 34 24.98 29.95 -1.27
C PRO A 34 24.86 28.76 -2.23
N SER A 35 25.32 27.59 -1.79
CA SER A 35 25.03 26.32 -2.48
C SER A 35 23.54 26.00 -2.27
N SER A 36 22.70 26.60 -3.11
CA SER A 36 21.31 26.18 -3.25
C SER A 36 21.33 24.93 -4.14
N SER A 37 21.47 23.76 -3.52
CA SER A 37 21.24 22.50 -4.21
C SER A 37 19.71 22.28 -4.24
N PRO A 38 19.03 22.31 -5.41
CA PRO A 38 17.70 21.75 -5.48
C PRO A 38 17.86 20.24 -5.29
N SER A 39 17.37 19.72 -4.17
CA SER A 39 17.10 18.30 -4.07
C SER A 39 15.89 18.01 -4.95
N ASP A 40 16.14 17.75 -6.23
CA ASP A 40 15.20 17.08 -7.13
C ASP A 40 15.01 15.64 -6.61
N SER A 41 14.27 15.51 -5.51
CA SER A 41 13.52 14.28 -5.28
C SER A 41 12.35 14.32 -6.24
N PRO A 42 12.22 13.40 -7.22
CA PRO A 42 10.97 13.26 -7.94
C PRO A 42 9.92 12.84 -6.93
N SER A 43 9.11 13.79 -6.48
CA SER A 43 7.83 13.50 -5.85
C SER A 43 7.04 12.71 -6.90
N PRO A 44 6.56 11.49 -6.61
CA PRO A 44 5.70 10.80 -7.56
C PRO A 44 4.48 11.69 -7.72
N GLN A 45 4.37 12.35 -8.88
CA GLN A 45 3.17 13.05 -9.27
C GLN A 45 2.06 12.00 -9.22
N ALA A 46 1.21 12.08 -8.21
CA ALA A 46 -0.05 11.36 -8.20
C ALA A 46 -0.84 11.88 -9.40
N SER A 47 -0.84 11.10 -10.48
CA SER A 47 -1.62 11.39 -11.67
C SER A 47 -3.06 11.58 -11.26
N GLN A 48 -3.51 12.83 -11.33
CA GLN A 48 -4.87 13.25 -11.01
C GLN A 48 -5.84 12.49 -11.94
N GLY A 49 -6.49 11.46 -11.38
CA GLY A 49 -7.50 10.62 -12.05
C GLY A 49 -7.18 9.12 -12.14
N GLY A 50 -5.99 8.66 -11.77
CA GLY A 50 -5.59 7.25 -11.89
C GLY A 50 -5.38 6.59 -10.51
N GLY A 51 -6.10 5.51 -10.21
CA GLY A 51 -5.90 4.74 -8.97
C GLY A 51 -4.48 4.17 -8.79
N ALA A 52 -4.24 3.53 -7.66
CA ALA A 52 -2.91 3.08 -7.23
C ALA A 52 -2.40 1.83 -7.96
N ILE A 53 -3.24 1.15 -8.74
CA ILE A 53 -2.88 -0.13 -9.38
C ILE A 53 -2.19 0.12 -10.72
N PRO A 54 -0.99 -0.46 -10.95
CA PRO A 54 -0.33 -0.39 -12.24
C PRO A 54 -1.12 -1.12 -13.34
N GLU A 55 -1.13 -0.56 -14.55
CA GLU A 55 -1.93 -1.06 -15.68
C GLU A 55 -1.70 -2.54 -16.01
N GLY A 56 -0.48 -3.04 -15.81
CA GLY A 56 -0.14 -4.44 -16.07
C GLY A 56 -0.97 -5.45 -15.26
N PHE A 57 -1.46 -5.07 -14.08
CA PHE A 57 -2.33 -5.92 -13.25
C PHE A 57 -3.79 -5.89 -13.69
N LEU A 58 -4.23 -4.82 -14.35
CA LEU A 58 -5.63 -4.62 -14.69
C LEU A 58 -6.12 -5.64 -15.71
N GLY A 59 -7.37 -6.08 -15.52
CA GLY A 59 -8.06 -6.99 -16.39
C GLY A 59 -8.56 -8.25 -15.68
N THR A 60 -8.88 -9.26 -16.49
CA THR A 60 -9.33 -10.58 -16.02
C THR A 60 -8.23 -11.60 -16.26
N TRP A 61 -8.14 -12.55 -15.33
CA TRP A 61 -7.07 -13.54 -15.22
C TRP A 61 -7.67 -14.88 -14.83
N ASP A 62 -7.31 -15.94 -15.53
CA ASP A 62 -7.83 -17.28 -15.31
C ASP A 62 -6.74 -18.22 -14.80
N ALA A 63 -7.13 -19.15 -13.92
CA ALA A 63 -6.32 -20.26 -13.48
C ALA A 63 -7.19 -21.51 -13.29
N SER A 64 -6.57 -22.69 -13.40
CA SER A 64 -7.21 -23.97 -13.10
C SER A 64 -6.35 -24.77 -12.12
N ILE A 65 -7.01 -25.54 -11.26
CA ILE A 65 -6.38 -26.40 -10.26
C ILE A 65 -7.03 -27.77 -10.35
N ASP A 66 -6.21 -28.78 -10.58
CA ASP A 66 -6.64 -30.18 -10.56
C ASP A 66 -6.25 -30.78 -9.22
N ASN A 67 -7.23 -31.34 -8.52
CA ASN A 67 -7.02 -31.99 -7.24
C ASN A 67 -7.93 -33.22 -7.11
N ALA A 68 -7.91 -33.87 -5.95
CA ALA A 68 -8.70 -35.08 -5.70
C ALA A 68 -10.22 -34.88 -5.85
N THR A 69 -10.73 -33.64 -5.75
CA THR A 69 -12.16 -33.36 -5.96
C THR A 69 -12.50 -33.12 -7.41
N GLY A 70 -11.51 -32.79 -8.26
CA GLY A 70 -11.64 -32.65 -9.72
C GLY A 70 -11.06 -31.35 -10.24
N HIS A 71 -11.58 -30.90 -11.39
CA HIS A 71 -11.17 -29.67 -12.05
C HIS A 71 -11.81 -28.45 -11.39
N ASN A 72 -10.99 -27.55 -10.86
CA ASN A 72 -11.43 -26.30 -10.23
C ASN A 72 -10.92 -25.13 -11.06
N THR A 73 -11.73 -24.09 -11.22
CA THR A 73 -11.36 -22.87 -11.95
C THR A 73 -11.39 -21.66 -11.04
N ARG A 74 -10.57 -20.66 -11.39
CA ARG A 74 -10.45 -19.39 -10.70
C ARG A 74 -10.41 -18.28 -11.74
N ARG A 75 -11.39 -17.39 -11.70
CA ARG A 75 -11.43 -16.18 -12.53
C ARG A 75 -11.27 -14.96 -11.65
N LEU A 76 -10.11 -14.35 -11.73
CA LEU A 76 -9.67 -13.19 -10.98
C LEU A 76 -9.83 -11.94 -11.84
N THR A 77 -10.50 -10.91 -11.33
CA THR A 77 -10.59 -9.60 -11.96
C THR A 77 -9.94 -8.56 -11.06
N ILE A 78 -9.04 -7.77 -11.62
CA ILE A 78 -8.40 -6.63 -10.95
C ILE A 78 -8.82 -5.35 -11.67
N GLN A 79 -9.36 -4.42 -10.90
CA GLN A 79 -9.87 -3.13 -11.37
C GLN A 79 -9.11 -2.00 -10.69
N GLN A 80 -9.20 -0.81 -11.26
CA GLN A 80 -8.53 0.36 -10.69
C GLN A 80 -9.15 0.77 -9.36
N GLY A 81 -8.31 1.22 -8.41
CA GLY A 81 -8.75 1.74 -7.12
C GLY A 81 -7.59 2.25 -6.27
N ALA A 82 -7.90 2.93 -5.18
CA ALA A 82 -6.98 3.40 -4.16
C ALA A 82 -6.85 2.38 -3.01
N VAL A 83 -5.99 2.69 -2.04
CA VAL A 83 -5.89 1.90 -0.80
C VAL A 83 -7.21 1.99 -0.04
N GLY A 84 -7.74 0.84 0.39
CA GLY A 84 -9.04 0.67 1.00
C GLY A 84 -10.17 0.35 0.02
N ASP A 85 -9.94 0.47 -1.30
CA ASP A 85 -10.97 0.13 -2.29
C ASP A 85 -10.99 -1.38 -2.56
N ALA A 86 -12.18 -1.92 -2.82
CA ALA A 86 -12.37 -3.29 -3.30
C ALA A 86 -11.94 -3.43 -4.77
N VAL A 87 -10.63 -3.65 -4.98
CA VAL A 87 -9.99 -3.72 -6.29
C VAL A 87 -10.01 -5.12 -6.92
N LEU A 88 -10.21 -6.15 -6.10
CA LEU A 88 -10.14 -7.55 -6.51
C LEU A 88 -11.51 -8.20 -6.42
N SER A 89 -11.93 -8.88 -7.48
CA SER A 89 -13.02 -9.85 -7.48
C SER A 89 -12.48 -11.23 -7.88
N LEU A 90 -12.91 -12.28 -7.21
CA LEU A 90 -12.55 -13.66 -7.55
C LEU A 90 -13.80 -14.51 -7.65
N VAL A 91 -13.94 -15.22 -8.77
CA VAL A 91 -14.92 -16.29 -8.92
C VAL A 91 -14.19 -17.63 -8.82
N ALA A 92 -14.72 -18.51 -7.99
CA ALA A 92 -14.21 -19.85 -7.76
C ALA A 92 -15.31 -20.86 -8.06
N ASP A 93 -15.06 -21.70 -9.06
CA ASP A 93 -15.97 -22.78 -9.44
C ASP A 93 -15.26 -24.13 -9.31
N GLY A 94 -16.04 -25.16 -9.01
CA GLY A 94 -15.52 -26.52 -8.99
C GLY A 94 -16.52 -27.55 -8.47
N PRO A 95 -16.12 -28.81 -8.42
CA PRO A 95 -16.92 -29.90 -7.88
C PRO A 95 -17.02 -29.84 -6.35
N SER A 96 -18.19 -30.22 -5.83
CA SER A 96 -18.50 -30.40 -4.41
C SER A 96 -19.32 -31.67 -4.22
N GLY A 97 -18.64 -32.80 -4.04
CA GLY A 97 -19.27 -34.13 -4.02
C GLY A 97 -19.94 -34.44 -5.35
N SER A 98 -21.24 -34.72 -5.34
CA SER A 98 -22.07 -34.95 -6.53
C SER A 98 -22.62 -33.66 -7.15
N THR A 99 -22.26 -32.50 -6.61
CA THR A 99 -22.73 -31.17 -7.04
C THR A 99 -21.55 -30.28 -7.44
N THR A 100 -21.82 -29.02 -7.75
CA THR A 100 -20.79 -28.00 -7.96
C THR A 100 -20.91 -26.90 -6.91
N TYR A 101 -19.81 -26.19 -6.66
CA TYR A 101 -19.81 -24.93 -5.95
C TYR A 101 -19.51 -23.79 -6.90
N HIS A 102 -20.08 -22.64 -6.58
CA HIS A 102 -19.76 -21.33 -7.15
C HIS A 102 -19.58 -20.36 -5.99
N CYS A 103 -18.44 -19.67 -5.90
CA CYS A 103 -18.19 -18.67 -4.87
C CYS A 103 -17.65 -17.38 -5.49
N VAL A 104 -18.16 -16.24 -5.03
CA VAL A 104 -17.77 -14.90 -5.47
C VAL A 104 -17.20 -14.14 -4.29
N PHE A 105 -15.96 -13.67 -4.43
CA PHE A 105 -15.24 -12.97 -3.39
C PHE A 105 -14.85 -11.57 -3.83
N ARG A 106 -14.68 -10.68 -2.84
CA ARG A 106 -14.05 -9.37 -3.03
C ARG A 106 -12.96 -9.15 -2.00
N ALA A 107 -11.94 -8.37 -2.36
CA ALA A 107 -10.89 -7.98 -1.43
C ALA A 107 -10.34 -6.59 -1.76
N GLU A 108 -9.85 -5.92 -0.72
CA GLU A 108 -9.35 -4.55 -0.77
C GLU A 108 -7.85 -4.48 -1.04
N LEU A 109 -7.41 -3.37 -1.65
CA LEU A 109 -5.99 -2.99 -1.70
C LEU A 109 -5.57 -2.44 -0.34
N THR A 110 -4.61 -3.06 0.34
CA THR A 110 -4.23 -2.65 1.70
C THR A 110 -3.04 -1.71 1.75
N ALA A 111 -2.25 -1.64 0.68
CA ALA A 111 -1.14 -0.71 0.56
C ALA A 111 -0.92 -0.31 -0.91
N ALA A 112 -0.42 0.91 -1.12
CA ALA A 112 -0.02 1.35 -2.44
C ALA A 112 1.19 0.52 -2.91
N PRO A 113 1.16 -0.06 -4.12
CA PRO A 113 2.28 -0.82 -4.61
C PRO A 113 3.48 0.10 -4.91
N GLY A 114 4.68 -0.37 -4.56
CA GLY A 114 5.92 0.25 -5.01
C GLY A 114 6.11 0.09 -6.52
N ALA A 115 7.08 0.80 -7.10
CA ALA A 115 7.42 0.67 -8.52
C ALA A 115 7.80 -0.78 -8.86
N GLY A 116 6.94 -1.47 -9.63
CA GLY A 116 7.11 -2.90 -9.97
C GLY A 116 6.90 -3.88 -8.81
N GLY A 117 6.43 -3.41 -7.65
CA GLY A 117 6.16 -4.25 -6.48
C GLY A 117 4.84 -5.02 -6.58
N PRO A 118 4.61 -5.99 -5.68
CA PRO A 118 3.36 -6.73 -5.63
C PRO A 118 2.20 -5.83 -5.17
N LEU A 119 0.98 -6.23 -5.52
CA LEU A 119 -0.22 -5.71 -4.88
C LEU A 119 -0.41 -6.41 -3.53
N ALA A 120 -0.56 -5.64 -2.46
CA ALA A 120 -0.97 -6.14 -1.16
C ALA A 120 -2.50 -6.16 -1.09
N ILE A 121 -3.08 -7.36 -1.03
CA ILE A 121 -4.52 -7.58 -0.99
C ILE A 121 -4.91 -8.09 0.39
N GLY A 122 -5.93 -7.48 0.99
CA GLY A 122 -6.50 -7.88 2.27
C GLY A 122 -7.19 -9.26 2.22
N PRO A 123 -7.69 -9.75 3.36
CA PRO A 123 -8.58 -10.91 3.38
C PRO A 123 -9.77 -10.70 2.46
N SER A 124 -10.23 -11.76 1.81
CA SER A 124 -11.38 -11.68 0.90
C SER A 124 -12.66 -12.10 1.58
N GLU A 125 -13.73 -11.35 1.38
CA GLU A 125 -15.06 -11.67 1.89
C GLU A 125 -15.91 -12.38 0.84
N VAL A 126 -16.87 -13.19 1.28
CA VAL A 126 -17.84 -13.85 0.40
C VAL A 126 -18.96 -12.85 0.09
N THR A 127 -19.17 -12.55 -1.19
CA THR A 127 -20.24 -11.66 -1.66
C THR A 127 -21.36 -12.39 -2.38
N GLY A 128 -21.13 -13.66 -2.72
CA GLY A 128 -22.15 -14.54 -3.30
C GLY A 128 -21.66 -15.97 -3.35
N GLY A 129 -22.59 -16.92 -3.42
CA GLY A 129 -22.24 -18.33 -3.57
C GLY A 129 -23.44 -19.26 -3.75
N ALA A 130 -23.20 -20.39 -4.39
CA ALA A 130 -24.16 -21.45 -4.64
C ALA A 130 -23.50 -22.83 -4.49
N PRO A 131 -23.82 -23.60 -3.43
CA PRO A 131 -24.49 -23.14 -2.20
C PRO A 131 -23.54 -22.24 -1.37
N ILE A 132 -24.09 -21.23 -0.68
CA ILE A 132 -23.29 -20.31 0.14
C ILE A 132 -22.49 -21.03 1.25
N SER A 133 -23.00 -22.16 1.74
CA SER A 133 -22.34 -22.99 2.75
C SER A 133 -21.02 -23.61 2.28
N SER A 134 -20.75 -23.63 0.97
CA SER A 134 -19.49 -24.09 0.40
C SER A 134 -18.45 -22.98 0.28
N CYS A 135 -18.78 -21.74 0.64
CA CYS A 135 -17.92 -20.57 0.50
C CYS A 135 -17.45 -20.05 1.85
N SER A 136 -16.15 -19.79 1.98
CA SER A 136 -15.53 -19.24 3.20
C SER A 136 -14.62 -18.07 2.84
N PRO A 137 -14.52 -17.03 3.70
CA PRO A 137 -13.56 -15.95 3.51
C PRO A 137 -12.15 -16.47 3.24
N GLY A 138 -11.44 -15.78 2.35
CA GLY A 138 -10.07 -16.10 1.98
C GLY A 138 -9.08 -15.28 2.80
N ALA A 139 -7.88 -15.82 3.03
CA ALA A 139 -6.83 -15.04 3.69
C ALA A 139 -6.27 -13.93 2.77
N ALA A 140 -5.52 -13.02 3.39
CA ALA A 140 -4.77 -11.99 2.68
C ALA A 140 -3.75 -12.59 1.69
N SER A 141 -3.40 -11.83 0.66
CA SER A 141 -2.51 -12.31 -0.39
C SER A 141 -1.69 -11.21 -1.03
N GLU A 142 -0.53 -11.58 -1.56
CA GLU A 142 0.25 -10.74 -2.48
C GLU A 142 0.04 -11.20 -3.92
N ILE A 143 -0.04 -10.24 -4.85
CA ILE A 143 -0.13 -10.52 -6.29
C ILE A 143 1.06 -9.89 -6.99
N THR A 144 1.87 -10.69 -7.66
CA THR A 144 3.02 -10.24 -8.43
C THR A 144 2.75 -10.44 -9.92
N LEU A 145 2.98 -9.40 -10.72
CA LEU A 145 3.07 -9.54 -12.18
C LEU A 145 4.46 -10.08 -12.52
N GLN A 146 4.50 -11.27 -13.11
CA GLN A 146 5.73 -11.94 -13.50
C GLN A 146 6.24 -11.39 -14.84
N SER A 147 7.54 -11.59 -15.11
CA SER A 147 8.19 -11.13 -16.34
C SER A 147 7.64 -11.78 -17.61
N ASP A 148 6.99 -12.94 -17.49
CA ASP A 148 6.31 -13.64 -18.58
C ASP A 148 4.86 -13.15 -18.82
N GLY A 149 4.43 -12.12 -18.08
CA GLY A 149 3.11 -11.51 -18.21
C GLY A 149 2.00 -12.23 -17.44
N ARG A 150 2.31 -13.27 -16.65
CA ARG A 150 1.34 -13.95 -15.76
C ARG A 150 1.25 -13.29 -14.40
N LEU A 151 0.13 -13.50 -13.69
CA LEU A 151 0.04 -13.13 -12.28
C LEU A 151 0.38 -14.34 -11.41
N ARG A 152 1.20 -14.14 -10.40
CA ARG A 152 1.36 -15.08 -9.29
C ARG A 152 0.72 -14.49 -8.04
N ARG A 153 -0.29 -15.17 -7.51
CA ARG A 153 -0.90 -14.83 -6.22
C ARG A 153 -0.36 -15.76 -5.14
N VAL A 154 0.02 -15.22 -3.99
CA VAL A 154 0.51 -15.98 -2.83
C VAL A 154 -0.32 -15.62 -1.60
N ASN A 155 -0.88 -16.62 -0.92
CA ASN A 155 -1.53 -16.43 0.37
C ASN A 155 -0.48 -16.11 1.43
N THR A 156 -0.62 -15.00 2.16
CA THR A 156 0.41 -14.55 3.11
C THR A 156 0.43 -15.38 4.40
N GLY A 157 -0.67 -16.08 4.73
CA GLY A 157 -0.76 -16.94 5.89
C GLY A 157 -0.25 -18.37 5.64
N SER A 158 -0.57 -18.95 4.47
CA SER A 158 -0.21 -20.35 4.15
C SER A 158 0.99 -20.50 3.21
N GLY A 159 1.36 -19.45 2.48
CA GLY A 159 2.39 -19.51 1.43
C GLY A 159 1.93 -20.22 0.15
N GLU A 160 0.71 -20.76 0.12
CA GLU A 160 0.14 -21.37 -1.07
C GLU A 160 0.06 -20.36 -2.21
N SER A 161 0.40 -20.80 -3.42
CA SER A 161 0.43 -19.91 -4.58
C SER A 161 -0.31 -20.48 -5.78
N LEU A 162 -0.91 -19.58 -6.55
CA LEU A 162 -1.56 -19.90 -7.82
C LEU A 162 -1.10 -18.92 -8.90
N THR A 163 -0.81 -19.45 -10.08
CA THR A 163 -0.45 -18.65 -11.26
C THR A 163 -1.65 -18.52 -12.18
N TYR A 164 -1.90 -17.31 -12.67
CA TYR A 164 -3.01 -16.96 -13.55
C TYR A 164 -2.49 -16.43 -14.88
N THR A 165 -3.20 -16.75 -15.95
CA THR A 165 -2.98 -16.23 -17.29
C THR A 165 -4.01 -15.16 -17.61
N LYS A 166 -3.61 -14.10 -18.32
CA LYS A 166 -4.54 -13.04 -18.72
C LYS A 166 -5.61 -13.61 -19.64
N SER A 167 -6.87 -13.29 -19.35
CA SER A 167 -8.00 -13.59 -20.24
C SER A 167 -7.92 -12.66 -21.46
N GLY A 168 -8.19 -13.22 -22.65
CA GLY A 168 -8.09 -12.51 -23.93
C GLY A 168 -9.07 -11.35 -24.09
#